data_AF-A0A961MLQ1-F1
#
_entry.id   AF-A0A961MLQ1-F1
#
_cell.length_a   1.000
_cell.length_b   1.000
_cell.length_c   1.000
_cell.angle_alpha   90.00
_cell.angle_beta   90.00
_cell.angle_gamma   90.00
#
_symmetry.space_group_name_H-M   'P 1'
#
loop_
_entity.id
_entity.type
_entity.pdbx_description
1 polymer ?
#
loop_
_entity_poly.entity_id
_entity_poly.type
_entity_poly.pdbx_seq_one_letter_code
_entity_poly.pdbx_strand_id
1 'polypeptide(L)' 'ITGPHSADTLFHAAARAGYDVAVCMYHDQALIPLKTLDFDGGVNVTLGLDFVRTSPDHGTAYDIAG' A
#
# COMPACT_ATOMS: atom_id res chain seq x y z
N ILE A 1 2.53 16.48 8.31
CA ILE A 1 3.02 15.20 8.87
C ILE A 1 2.67 15.17 10.35
N THR A 2 2.03 14.11 10.83
CA THR A 2 1.68 13.91 12.25
C THR A 2 2.06 12.48 12.66
N GLY A 3 2.22 12.24 13.96
CA GLY A 3 2.61 10.94 14.50
C GLY A 3 3.90 10.99 15.33
N PRO A 4 4.45 9.83 15.75
CA PRO A 4 4.02 8.48 15.36
C PRO A 4 2.63 8.11 15.86
N HIS A 5 1.90 7.35 15.06
CA HIS A 5 0.58 6.82 15.40
C HIS A 5 0.65 5.30 15.51
N SER A 6 -0.24 4.70 16.30
CA SER A 6 -0.36 3.24 16.38
C SER A 6 -0.93 2.70 15.07
N ALA A 7 -0.26 1.74 14.43
CA ALA A 7 -0.66 1.27 13.10
C ALA A 7 -2.01 0.54 13.09
N ASP A 8 -2.36 -0.14 14.17
CA ASP A 8 -3.63 -0.85 14.35
C ASP A 8 -4.86 0.08 14.37
N THR A 9 -4.68 1.39 14.58
CA THR A 9 -5.78 2.38 14.54
C THR A 9 -5.84 3.17 13.23
N LEU A 10 -4.84 3.07 12.35
CA LEU A 10 -4.77 3.91 11.14
C LEU A 10 -5.69 3.43 10.02
N PHE A 11 -5.85 2.12 9.84
CA PHE A 11 -6.33 1.58 8.56
C PHE A 11 -7.82 1.31 8.48
N HIS A 12 -8.66 1.73 9.43
CA HIS A 12 -10.12 1.64 9.29
C HIS A 12 -10.70 2.86 8.54
N ALA A 13 -11.89 2.72 7.94
CA ALA A 13 -12.43 3.72 7.02
C ALA A 13 -12.47 5.16 7.59
N ALA A 14 -12.93 5.32 8.83
CA ALA A 14 -12.98 6.63 9.49
C ALA A 14 -11.59 7.26 9.72
N ALA A 15 -10.57 6.47 10.05
CA ALA A 15 -9.20 6.98 10.21
C ALA A 15 -8.60 7.38 8.86
N ARG A 16 -8.79 6.55 7.82
CA ARG A 16 -8.32 6.83 6.44
C ARG A 16 -8.92 8.10 5.84
N ALA A 17 -10.12 8.50 6.26
CA ALA A 17 -10.71 9.77 5.82
C ALA A 17 -9.95 11.01 6.34
N GLY A 18 -9.08 10.85 7.34
CA GLY A 18 -8.31 11.93 7.97
C GLY A 18 -6.90 12.13 7.45
N TYR A 19 -6.44 11.34 6.47
CA TYR A 19 -5.09 11.46 5.90
C TYR A 19 -5.03 11.01 4.44
N ASP A 20 -4.12 11.60 3.66
CA ASP A 20 -3.92 11.21 2.26
C ASP A 20 -3.00 9.98 2.12
N VAL A 21 -1.96 9.89 2.96
CA VAL A 21 -0.94 8.84 2.92
C VAL A 21 -0.52 8.42 4.33
N ALA A 22 -0.35 7.11 4.54
CA ALA A 22 0.30 6.56 5.73
C ALA A 22 1.75 6.16 5.42
N VAL A 23 2.71 6.66 6.21
CA VAL A 23 4.12 6.22 6.14
C VAL A 23 4.32 5.11 7.15
N CYS A 24 4.55 3.89 6.66
CA CYS A 24 4.77 2.71 7.48
C CYS A 24 6.26 2.41 7.62
N MET A 25 6.65 1.90 8.78
CA MET A 25 8.05 1.65 9.12
C MET A 25 8.60 0.37 8.47
N TYR A 26 7.73 -0.56 8.11
CA TYR A 26 8.11 -1.82 7.45
C TYR A 26 6.98 -2.35 6.55
N HIS A 27 7.35 -3.28 5.68
CA HIS A 27 6.52 -3.82 4.60
C HIS A 27 5.13 -4.29 5.06
N ASP A 28 5.07 -5.24 6.00
CA ASP A 28 3.81 -5.86 6.40
C ASP A 28 2.91 -4.93 7.20
N GLN A 29 3.46 -3.88 7.83
CA GLN A 29 2.66 -2.85 8.48
C GLN A 29 1.76 -2.11 7.48
N ALA A 30 2.18 -2.00 6.22
CA ALA A 30 1.41 -1.35 5.15
C ALA A 30 0.65 -2.34 4.28
N LEU A 31 1.32 -3.42 3.85
CA LEU A 31 0.78 -4.27 2.80
C LEU A 31 -0.30 -5.23 3.30
N ILE A 32 -0.26 -5.65 4.57
CA ILE A 32 -1.37 -6.42 5.16
C ILE A 32 -2.68 -5.61 5.10
N PRO A 33 -2.77 -4.39 5.66
CA PRO A 33 -4.02 -3.64 5.61
C PRO A 33 -4.41 -3.22 4.19
N LEU A 34 -3.46 -2.88 3.31
CA LEU A 34 -3.76 -2.57 1.90
C LEU A 34 -4.43 -3.76 1.20
N LYS A 35 -3.81 -4.94 1.25
CA LYS A 35 -4.33 -6.17 0.63
C LYS A 35 -5.62 -6.67 1.26
N THR A 36 -5.86 -6.34 2.53
CA THR A 36 -7.12 -6.66 3.21
C THR A 36 -8.27 -5.76 2.74
N LEU A 37 -7.98 -4.52 2.36
CA LEU A 37 -8.96 -3.57 1.84
C LEU A 37 -9.28 -3.82 0.36
N ASP A 38 -8.25 -4.12 -0.43
CA ASP A 38 -8.36 -4.48 -1.84
C ASP A 38 -7.20 -5.39 -2.22
N PHE A 39 -7.50 -6.67 -2.44
CA PHE A 39 -6.47 -7.67 -2.68
C PHE A 39 -5.88 -7.59 -4.10
N ASP A 40 -6.69 -7.20 -5.09
CA ASP A 40 -6.33 -7.27 -6.51
C ASP A 40 -6.10 -5.89 -7.15
N GLY A 41 -6.68 -4.82 -6.59
CA GLY A 41 -6.59 -3.46 -7.12
C GLY A 41 -5.34 -2.66 -6.71
N GLY A 42 -4.40 -3.27 -5.98
CA GLY A 42 -3.18 -2.62 -5.52
C GLY A 42 -2.22 -2.23 -6.65
N VAL A 43 -1.67 -1.01 -6.60
CA VAL A 43 -0.67 -0.50 -7.55
C VAL A 43 0.57 -0.03 -6.80
N ASN A 44 1.74 -0.50 -7.23
CA ASN A 44 3.01 -0.02 -6.73
C ASN A 44 3.45 1.24 -7.47
N VAL A 45 3.83 2.27 -6.72
CA VAL A 45 4.40 3.52 -7.26
C VAL A 45 5.82 3.68 -6.75
N THR A 46 6.78 3.92 -7.65
CA THR A 46 8.16 4.23 -7.25
C THR A 46 8.36 5.73 -7.18
N LEU A 47 8.41 6.25 -5.96
CA LEU A 47 8.67 7.66 -5.69
C LEU A 47 10.17 7.97 -5.76
N GLY A 48 10.51 9.21 -6.14
CA GLY A 48 11.90 9.70 -6.15
C GLY A 48 12.63 9.58 -7.50
N LEU A 49 11.98 9.04 -8.54
CA LEU A 49 12.48 9.08 -9.92
C LEU A 49 12.12 10.41 -10.60
N ASP A 50 12.80 10.72 -11.71
CA ASP A 50 12.56 11.91 -12.56
C ASP A 50 11.40 11.72 -13.56
N PHE A 51 10.75 10.56 -13.56
CA PHE A 51 9.55 10.25 -14.31
C PHE A 51 8.57 9.38 -13.51
N VAL A 52 7.30 9.34 -13.95
CA VAL A 52 6.26 8.51 -13.32
C VAL A 52 6.49 7.04 -13.63
N ARG A 53 6.63 6.22 -12.58
CA ARG A 53 6.76 4.76 -12.70
C ARG A 53 5.79 4.05 -11.77
N THR A 54 4.94 3.20 -12.36
CA THR A 54 4.05 2.28 -11.64
C THR A 54 4.35 0.82 -12.02
N SER A 55 3.90 -0.12 -11.20
CA SER A 55 3.92 -1.55 -11.53
C SER A 55 2.75 -2.29 -10.84
N PRO A 56 2.38 -3.50 -11.32
CA PRO A 56 1.55 -4.41 -10.54
C PRO A 56 2.20 -4.76 -9.20
N ASP A 57 1.38 -5.24 -8.26
CA ASP A 57 1.84 -5.71 -6.95
C ASP A 57 1.95 -7.24 -6.84
N HIS A 58 1.51 -7.97 -7.87
CA HIS A 58 1.53 -9.42 -7.93
C HIS A 58 2.84 -9.95 -8.54
N GLY A 59 3.06 -11.25 -8.38
CA GLY A 59 4.17 -11.97 -8.98
C GLY A 59 3.92 -12.35 -10.45
N THR A 60 4.74 -13.25 -10.97
CA THR A 60 4.74 -13.61 -12.40
C THR A 60 3.63 -14.58 -12.82
N ALA A 61 3.01 -15.29 -11.87
CA ALA A 61 1.92 -16.25 -12.12
C ALA A 61 2.20 -17.23 -13.29
N TYR A 62 3.36 -17.89 -13.27
CA TYR A 62 3.82 -18.75 -14.37
C TYR A 62 2.94 -19.98 -14.62
N ASP A 63 2.20 -20.43 -13.62
CA ASP A 63 1.24 -21.53 -13.72
C ASP A 63 0.05 -21.21 -14.64
N ILE A 64 -0.23 -19.93 -14.87
CA ILE A 64 -1.29 -19.45 -15.77
C ILE A 64 -0.72 -18.69 -16.99
N ALA A 65 0.59 -18.79 -17.26
CA ALA A 65 1.21 -18.19 -18.43
C ALA A 65 0.90 -19.03 -19.69
N GLY A 66 0.29 -18.43 -20.70
CA GLY A 66 -0.17 -19.07 -21.94
C GLY A 66 -0.82 -18.07 -22.89
#